data_AF-A0A450YWY4-F1
#
_entry.id   AF-A0A450YWY4-F1
#
_cell.length_a   1.000
_cell.length_b   1.000
_cell.length_c   1.000
_cell.angle_alpha   90.00
_cell.angle_beta   90.00
_cell.angle_gamma   90.00
#
_symmetry.space_group_name_H-M   'P 1'
#
loop_
_entity.id
_entity.type
_entity.pdbx_description
1 polymer ?
#
loop_
_entity_poly.entity_id
_entity_poly.type
_entity_poly.pdbx_seq_one_letter_code
_entity_poly.pdbx_strand_id
1 'polypeptide(L)'
;MEYAIPKGKLTIRLPTDTIEFAKEYAQRHGITVTDLIAGYLRRMANQDTHAIHPEVRRHSRLLPDTVDAREIHADHILDKHR
;
A
#
# COMPACT_ATOMS: atom_id res chain seq x y z
N MET A 1 -21.83 -10.86 -18.87
CA MET A 1 -22.20 -11.35 -17.53
C MET A 1 -21.68 -10.34 -16.54
N GLU A 2 -22.57 -9.69 -15.79
CA GLU A 2 -22.21 -8.68 -14.79
C GLU A 2 -21.65 -9.40 -13.55
N TYR A 3 -20.34 -9.23 -13.27
CA TYR A 3 -19.70 -9.84 -12.11
C TYR A 3 -19.92 -8.95 -10.89
N ALA A 4 -20.91 -9.27 -10.06
CA ALA A 4 -21.10 -8.60 -8.79
C ALA A 4 -19.95 -8.99 -7.84
N ILE A 5 -19.22 -7.99 -7.32
CA ILE A 5 -18.18 -8.22 -6.30
C ILE A 5 -18.86 -8.84 -5.06
N PRO A 6 -18.41 -9.99 -4.55
CA PRO A 6 -19.03 -10.65 -3.41
C PRO A 6 -18.97 -9.74 -2.18
N LYS A 7 -20.12 -9.56 -1.51
CA LYS A 7 -20.27 -8.74 -0.31
C LYS A 7 -20.43 -9.64 0.91
N GLY A 8 -19.74 -9.30 2.01
CA GLY A 8 -19.87 -9.97 3.31
C GLY A 8 -20.27 -8.98 4.41
N LYS A 9 -20.85 -9.47 5.51
CA LYS A 9 -21.17 -8.67 6.69
C LYS A 9 -20.18 -8.98 7.82
N LEU A 10 -19.45 -7.96 8.26
CA LEU A 10 -18.60 -8.01 9.44
C LEU A 10 -19.26 -7.23 10.57
N THR A 11 -19.41 -7.83 11.74
CA THR A 11 -19.93 -7.16 12.95
C THR A 11 -18.82 -7.10 13.98
N ILE A 12 -18.46 -5.90 14.40
CA ILE A 12 -17.41 -5.63 15.39
C ILE A 12 -18.00 -4.89 16.59
N ARG A 13 -17.44 -5.12 17.77
CA ARG A 13 -17.75 -4.32 18.96
C ARG A 13 -16.80 -3.14 19.02
N LEU A 14 -17.34 -1.93 19.15
CA LEU A 14 -16.59 -0.69 19.29
C LEU A 14 -17.18 0.11 20.47
N PRO A 15 -16.39 0.96 21.15
CA PRO A 15 -16.93 1.92 22.10
C PRO A 15 -18.00 2.79 21.45
N THR A 16 -19.05 3.11 22.20
CA THR A 16 -20.18 3.92 21.71
C THR A 16 -19.71 5.24 21.11
N ASP A 17 -18.78 5.93 21.79
CA ASP A 17 -18.25 7.22 21.33
C ASP A 17 -17.55 7.11 19.96
N THR A 18 -16.88 5.99 19.70
CA THR A 18 -16.24 5.72 18.40
C THR A 18 -17.28 5.51 17.30
N ILE A 19 -18.39 4.84 17.61
CA ILE A 19 -19.49 4.62 16.66
C ILE A 19 -20.15 5.95 16.29
N GLU A 20 -20.44 6.79 17.28
CA GLU A 20 -21.08 8.09 17.05
C GLU A 20 -20.16 9.03 16.28
N PHE A 21 -18.87 9.10 16.65
CA PHE A 21 -17.89 9.85 15.88
C PHE A 21 -17.84 9.42 14.40
N ALA A 22 -17.81 8.12 14.13
CA ALA A 22 -17.74 7.61 12.76
C ALA A 22 -18.99 8.00 11.95
N LYS A 23 -20.18 7.98 12.55
CA LYS A 23 -21.43 8.41 11.91
C LYS A 23 -21.42 9.92 11.63
N GLU A 24 -21.07 10.74 12.60
CA GLU A 24 -21.02 12.20 12.45
C GLU A 24 -20.00 12.61 11.38
N TYR A 25 -18.82 11.99 11.38
CA TYR A 25 -17.80 12.21 10.38
C TYR A 25 -18.33 11.86 8.98
N ALA A 26 -18.91 10.66 8.82
CA ALA A 26 -19.45 10.23 7.54
C ALA A 26 -20.54 11.19 7.02
N GLN A 27 -21.45 11.62 7.91
CA GLN A 27 -22.49 12.59 7.58
C GLN A 27 -21.92 13.95 7.16
N ARG A 28 -20.96 14.50 7.92
CA ARG A 28 -20.32 15.78 7.61
C ARG A 28 -19.62 15.77 6.26
N HIS A 29 -19.08 14.63 5.87
CA HIS A 29 -18.35 14.43 4.62
C HIS A 29 -19.20 13.86 3.48
N GLY A 30 -20.51 13.66 3.67
CA GLY A 30 -21.42 13.17 2.64
C GLY A 30 -21.14 11.73 2.16
N ILE A 31 -20.56 10.89 3.03
CA ILE A 31 -20.22 9.50 2.75
C ILE A 31 -20.93 8.55 3.71
N THR A 32 -20.93 7.25 3.43
CA THR A 32 -21.41 6.25 4.39
C THR A 32 -20.30 5.80 5.33
N VAL A 33 -20.66 5.24 6.50
CA VAL A 33 -19.70 4.60 7.41
C VAL A 33 -18.98 3.43 6.71
N THR A 34 -19.68 2.73 5.81
CA THR A 34 -19.09 1.68 4.98
C THR A 34 -17.98 2.23 4.08
N ASP A 35 -18.22 3.37 3.42
CA ASP A 35 -17.22 4.01 2.56
C ASP A 35 -16.01 4.50 3.35
N LEU A 36 -16.25 5.07 4.54
CA LEU A 36 -15.21 5.50 5.47
C LEU A 36 -14.29 4.32 5.85
N ILE A 37 -14.87 3.22 6.29
CA ILE A 37 -14.11 2.03 6.72
C ILE A 37 -13.45 1.34 5.52
N ALA A 38 -14.14 1.20 4.40
CA ALA A 38 -13.58 0.61 3.18
C ALA A 38 -12.39 1.42 2.65
N GLY A 39 -12.48 2.75 2.67
CA GLY A 39 -11.39 3.64 2.29
C GLY A 39 -10.18 3.49 3.21
N TYR A 40 -10.41 3.41 4.52
CA TYR A 40 -9.35 3.19 5.50
C TYR A 40 -8.67 1.83 5.31
N LEU A 41 -9.44 0.75 5.19
CA LEU A 41 -8.91 -0.60 4.95
C LEU A 41 -8.13 -0.69 3.64
N ARG A 42 -8.61 -0.06 2.57
CA ARG A 42 -7.90 0.00 1.29
C ARG A 42 -6.59 0.76 1.41
N ARG A 43 -6.57 1.88 2.13
CA ARG A 43 -5.33 2.63 2.41
C ARG A 43 -4.34 1.75 3.17
N MET A 44 -4.79 1.07 4.23
CA MET A 44 -3.96 0.19 5.04
C MET A 44 -3.36 -0.95 4.20
N ALA A 45 -4.17 -1.63 3.37
CA ALA A 45 -3.69 -2.66 2.45
C ALA A 45 -2.64 -2.15 1.45
N ASN A 46 -2.76 -0.89 1.02
CA ASN A 46 -1.79 -0.27 0.12
C ASN A 46 -0.53 0.23 0.83
N GLN A 47 -0.54 0.39 2.16
CA GLN A 47 0.61 0.83 2.94
C GLN A 47 1.64 -0.29 3.17
N ASP A 48 1.21 -1.56 3.17
CA ASP A 48 2.13 -2.71 3.22
C ASP A 48 2.91 -2.92 1.91
N THR A 49 2.51 -2.23 0.84
CA THR A 49 3.22 -2.24 -0.42
C THR A 49 4.37 -1.23 -0.37
N HIS A 50 5.45 -1.56 0.34
CA HIS A 50 6.78 -0.93 0.14
C HIS A 50 7.33 -1.16 -1.29
N ALA A 51 6.54 -1.74 -2.20
CA ALA A 51 6.90 -1.77 -3.60
C ALA A 51 6.77 -0.36 -4.18
N ILE A 52 7.92 0.26 -4.40
CA ILE A 52 8.08 1.40 -5.31
C ILE A 52 7.22 1.14 -6.55
N HIS A 53 6.34 2.10 -6.87
CA HIS A 53 5.47 2.03 -8.04
C HIS A 53 6.28 1.60 -9.28
N PRO A 54 5.80 0.66 -10.13
CA PRO A 54 6.61 0.06 -11.20
C PRO A 54 7.27 1.08 -12.13
N GLU A 55 6.59 2.19 -12.41
CA GLU A 55 7.11 3.28 -13.21
C GLU A 55 8.27 4.01 -12.51
N VAL A 56 8.13 4.31 -11.21
CA VAL A 56 9.20 4.90 -10.41
C VAL A 56 10.38 3.94 -10.31
N ARG A 57 10.13 2.64 -10.12
CA ARG A 57 11.18 1.60 -10.10
C ARG A 57 11.96 1.58 -11.41
N ARG A 58 11.26 1.59 -12.56
CA ARG A 58 11.87 1.63 -13.89
C ARG A 58 12.81 2.83 -14.09
N HIS A 59 12.46 3.99 -13.53
CA HIS A 59 13.26 5.20 -13.66
C HIS A 59 14.29 5.41 -12.54
N SER A 60 14.11 4.76 -11.40
CA SER A 60 14.94 4.96 -10.19
C SER A 60 16.38 4.48 -10.31
N ARG A 61 16.70 3.67 -11.33
CA ARG A 61 18.00 2.98 -11.49
C ARG A 61 18.48 2.24 -10.24
N LEU A 62 17.54 1.87 -9.36
CA LEU A 62 17.86 1.07 -8.18
C LEU A 62 18.28 -0.32 -8.64
N LEU A 63 19.42 -0.79 -8.12
CA LEU A 63 19.87 -2.14 -8.33
C LEU A 63 18.91 -3.11 -7.61
N PRO A 64 18.59 -4.27 -8.20
CA PRO A 64 17.89 -5.32 -7.49
C PRO A 64 18.68 -5.75 -6.25
N ASP A 65 17.97 -6.13 -5.19
CA ASP A 65 18.60 -6.62 -3.94
C ASP A 65 19.37 -7.94 -4.14
N THR A 66 19.21 -8.58 -5.30
CA THR A 66 19.96 -9.78 -5.71
C THR A 66 21.34 -9.47 -6.27
N VAL A 67 21.69 -8.19 -6.46
CA VAL A 67 22.98 -7.76 -7.01
C VAL A 67 23.93 -7.42 -5.86
N ASP A 68 25.03 -8.17 -5.73
CA ASP A 68 26.13 -7.75 -4.85
C ASP A 68 26.96 -6.65 -5.54
N ALA A 69 26.58 -5.41 -5.26
CA ALA A 69 27.25 -4.24 -5.82
C ALA A 69 28.73 -4.13 -5.42
N ARG A 70 29.14 -4.73 -4.29
CA ARG A 70 30.54 -4.68 -3.83
C ARG A 70 31.42 -5.60 -4.65
N GLU A 71 30.95 -6.81 -4.90
CA GLU A 71 31.65 -7.79 -5.73
C GLU A 71 31.87 -7.27 -7.15
N ILE A 72 30.79 -6.81 -7.81
CA ILE A 72 30.86 -6.26 -9.17
C ILE A 72 31.80 -5.05 -9.25
N HIS A 73 31.80 -4.18 -8.24
CA HIS A 73 32.69 -3.04 -8.20
C HIS A 73 34.16 -3.47 -8.07
N ALA A 74 34.46 -4.46 -7.22
CA ALA A 74 35.81 -4.96 -7.04
C ALA A 74 36.38 -5.55 -8.35
N ASP A 75 35.58 -6.36 -9.05
CA ASP A 75 35.96 -6.95 -10.34
C ASP A 75 36.21 -5.88 -11.40
N HIS A 76 35.34 -4.87 -11.49
CA HIS A 76 35.51 -3.76 -12.43
C HIS A 76 36.79 -2.94 -12.16
N ILE A 77 37.16 -2.72 -10.89
CA ILE A 77 38.40 -2.03 -10.54
C ILE A 77 39.62 -2.86 -10.94
N LEU A 78 39.61 -4.18 -10.72
CA LEU A 78 40.68 -5.08 -11.15
C LEU A 78 40.86 -5.09 -12.66
N ASP A 79 39.77 -5.10 -13.43
CA ASP A 79 39.81 -5.05 -14.89
C ASP A 79 40.31 -3.70 -15.42
N LYS A 80 39.85 -2.59 -14.82
CA LYS A 80 40.28 -1.23 -15.21
C LYS A 80 41.77 -0.96 -14.99
N HIS A 81 42.39 -1.62 -14.02
CA HIS A 81 43.81 -1.44 -13.67
C HIS A 81 44.74 -2.46 -14.32
N ARG A 82 44.23 -3.33 -15.20
CA ARG A 82 45.03 -4.12 -16.14
C ARG A 82 45.29 -3.34 -17.42
#